data_AF-A0A9P7G437-F1
#
_entry.id   AF-A0A9P7G437-F1
#
_cell.length_a   1.000
_cell.length_b   1.000
_cell.length_c   1.000
_cell.angle_alpha   90.00
_cell.angle_beta   90.00
_cell.angle_gamma   90.00
#
_symmetry.space_group_name_H-M   'P 1'
#
loop_
_entity.id
_entity.type
_entity.pdbx_description
1 polymer ?
#
loop_
_entity_poly.entity_id
_entity_poly.type
_entity_poly.pdbx_seq_one_letter_code
_entity_poly.pdbx_strand_id
1 'polypeptide(L)' 'VLHPGRANVSKADLKEKLAKLYEVKDSNCIFVFKFRTHFGGGKSTGFGLIYDNLDAAKKYEPKYR' A
#
# COMPACT_ATOMS: atom_id res chain seq x y z
N VAL A 1 -4.26 -7.56 -4.78
CA VAL A 1 -5.40 -7.42 -3.86
C VAL A 1 -6.63 -8.02 -4.50
N LEU A 2 -7.21 -9.04 -3.88
CA LEU A 2 -8.47 -9.65 -4.31
C LEU A 2 -9.61 -9.03 -3.50
N HIS A 3 -10.65 -8.56 -4.19
CA HIS A 3 -11.83 -7.92 -3.59
C HIS A 3 -13.09 -8.28 -4.39
N PRO A 4 -13.46 -9.58 -4.45
CA PRO A 4 -14.63 -10.03 -5.21
C PRO A 4 -15.91 -9.38 -4.68
N GLY A 5 -16.77 -8.90 -5.59
CA GLY A 5 -18.05 -8.27 -5.26
C GLY A 5 -17.95 -6.91 -4.54
N ARG A 6 -16.74 -6.38 -4.33
CA ARG A 6 -16.52 -5.09 -3.67
C ARG A 6 -15.80 -4.12 -4.60
N ALA A 7 -16.09 -2.83 -4.41
CA ALA A 7 -15.39 -1.73 -5.09
C ALA A 7 -13.88 -1.71 -4.73
N ASN A 8 -13.16 -0.69 -5.18
CA ASN A 8 -11.74 -0.58 -4.87
C ASN A 8 -11.48 -0.56 -3.35
N VAL A 9 -10.30 -1.03 -2.96
CA VAL A 9 -9.84 -0.97 -1.56
C VAL A 9 -9.03 0.32 -1.40
N SER A 10 -9.29 1.06 -0.32
CA SER A 10 -8.57 2.30 -0.03
C SER A 10 -7.10 2.02 0.27
N LYS A 11 -6.23 3.00 0.01
CA LYS A 11 -4.80 2.88 0.35
C LYS A 11 -4.58 2.75 1.87
N ALA A 12 -5.42 3.38 2.68
CA ALA A 12 -5.34 3.31 4.14
C ALA A 12 -5.56 1.88 4.65
N ASP A 13 -6.63 1.23 4.18
CA ASP A 13 -6.93 -0.16 4.55
C ASP A 13 -5.81 -1.13 4.13
N LEU A 14 -5.19 -0.87 2.98
CA LEU A 14 -4.05 -1.65 2.50
C LEU A 14 -2.82 -1.44 3.38
N LYS A 15 -2.52 -0.21 3.79
CA LYS A 15 -1.42 0.09 4.72
C LYS A 15 -1.62 -0.62 6.07
N GLU A 16 -2.83 -0.57 6.63
CA GLU A 16 -3.14 -1.25 7.89
C GLU A 16 -2.98 -2.77 7.80
N LYS A 17 -3.46 -3.38 6.71
CA LYS A 17 -3.29 -4.82 6.49
C LYS A 17 -1.83 -5.19 6.32
N LEU A 18 -1.05 -4.41 5.57
CA LEU A 18 0.39 -4.63 5.41
C LEU A 18 1.14 -4.45 6.73
N ALA A 19 0.77 -3.47 7.55
CA ALA A 19 1.36 -3.26 8.86
C ALA A 19 1.15 -4.47 9.77
N LYS A 20 -0.06 -5.05 9.78
CA LYS A 20 -0.35 -6.27 10.55
C LYS A 20 0.33 -7.51 9.99
N LEU A 21 0.41 -7.66 8.67
CA LEU A 21 1.01 -8.83 8.01
C LEU A 21 2.53 -8.90 8.18
N TYR A 22 3.20 -7.75 8.19
CA TYR A 22 4.66 -7.66 8.27
C TYR A 22 5.15 -7.11 9.62
N GLU A 23 4.25 -7.02 10.62
CA GLU A 23 4.54 -6.55 11.98
C GLU A 23 5.26 -5.18 12.02
N VAL A 24 4.91 -4.31 11.07
CA VAL A 24 5.49 -2.97 10.98
C VAL A 24 4.86 -2.08 12.04
N LYS A 25 5.68 -1.54 12.94
CA LYS A 25 5.24 -0.68 14.04
C LYS A 25 4.59 0.63 13.57
N ASP A 26 5.09 1.18 12.47
CA ASP A 26 4.65 2.48 11.96
C ASP A 26 4.07 2.35 10.54
N SER A 27 2.76 2.55 10.40
CA SER A 27 2.07 2.47 9.10
C SER A 27 2.51 3.57 8.13
N ASN A 28 3.15 4.62 8.65
CA ASN A 28 3.75 5.70 7.86
C ASN A 28 4.99 5.27 7.09
N CYS A 29 5.65 4.18 7.49
CA CYS A 29 6.78 3.60 6.74
C CYS A 29 6.32 2.77 5.52
N ILE A 30 5.00 2.62 5.33
CA ILE A 30 4.41 1.82 4.25
C ILE A 30 3.86 2.75 3.17
N PHE A 31 4.39 2.59 1.95
CA PHE A 31 4.01 3.37 0.77
C PHE A 31 3.42 2.44 -0.28
N VAL A 32 2.19 2.74 -0.71
CA VAL A 32 1.45 1.93 -1.69
C VAL A 32 1.04 2.82 -2.86
N PHE A 33 1.44 2.45 -4.08
CA PHE A 33 1.26 3.28 -5.27
C PHE A 33 1.01 2.48 -6.55
N LYS A 34 0.58 3.19 -7.60
CA LYS A 34 0.28 2.65 -8.94
C LYS A 34 -0.69 1.46 -8.89
N PHE A 35 -1.70 1.56 -8.02
CA PHE A 35 -2.79 0.58 -7.96
C PHE A 35 -3.68 0.73 -9.19
N ARG A 36 -3.87 -0.38 -9.90
CA ARG A 36 -4.73 -0.49 -11.08
C ARG A 36 -5.66 -1.68 -10.90
N THR A 37 -6.96 -1.42 -11.06
CA THR A 37 -7.99 -2.46 -11.06
C THR A 37 -8.01 -3.12 -12.44
N HIS A 38 -8.10 -4.46 -12.47
CA HIS A 38 -8.31 -5.18 -13.72
C HIS A 38 -9.68 -4.84 -14.32
N PHE A 39 -9.78 -4.88 -15.65
CA PHE A 39 -11.06 -4.76 -16.35
C PHE A 39 -12.01 -5.88 -15.89
N GLY A 40 -13.26 -5.53 -15.58
CA GLY A 40 -14.20 -6.44 -14.92
C GLY A 40 -14.16 -6.43 -13.38
N GLY A 41 -13.23 -5.70 -12.76
CA GLY A 41 -13.19 -5.54 -11.30
C GLY A 41 -12.66 -6.76 -10.55
N GLY A 42 -12.91 -6.83 -9.24
CA GLY A 42 -12.58 -7.98 -8.37
C GLY A 42 -11.10 -8.20 -8.04
N LYS A 43 -10.18 -7.66 -8.84
CA LYS A 43 -8.73 -7.73 -8.61
C LYS A 43 -8.06 -6.40 -8.90
N SER A 44 -7.18 -5.99 -8.00
CA SER A 44 -6.28 -4.85 -8.18
C SER A 44 -4.83 -5.27 -8.00
N THR A 45 -3.95 -4.72 -8.84
CA THR A 45 -2.50 -4.89 -8.78
C THR A 45 -1.84 -3.54 -8.53
N GLY A 46 -0.71 -3.51 -7.82
CA GLY A 46 -0.02 -2.29 -7.45
C GLY A 46 1.32 -2.61 -6.80
N PHE A 47 2.06 -1.57 -6.44
CA PHE A 47 3.36 -1.69 -5.77
C PHE A 47 3.24 -1.22 -4.32
N GLY A 48 4.02 -1.86 -3.44
CA GLY A 48 4.16 -1.50 -2.04
C GLY A 48 5.63 -1.48 -1.66
N LEU A 49 6.07 -0.42 -0.98
CA LEU A 49 7.38 -0.30 -0.36
C LEU A 49 7.19 -0.20 1.15
N ILE A 50 7.97 -0.96 1.89
CA ILE A 50 8.01 -0.95 3.34
C ILE A 50 9.43 -0.58 3.73
N TYR A 51 9.58 0.50 4.48
CA TYR A 51 10.87 0.95 5.01
C TYR A 51 10.98 0.58 6.49
N ASP A 52 12.21 0.39 6.97
CA ASP A 52 12.45 0.12 8.40
C ASP A 52 12.26 1.38 9.25
N ASN A 53 12.52 2.56 8.69
CA ASN A 53 12.39 3.84 9.38
C ASN A 53 11.87 4.97 8.48
N LEU A 54 11.32 6.01 9.11
CA LEU A 54 10.78 7.19 8.40
C LEU A 54 11.87 8.03 7.75
N ASP A 55 13.10 8.00 8.27
CA ASP A 55 14.22 8.76 7.73
C ASP A 55 14.70 8.19 6.39
N ALA A 56 14.77 6.85 6.25
CA ALA A 56 15.04 6.22 4.96
C ALA A 56 13.89 6.46 3.99
N ALA A 57 12.64 6.36 4.46
CA ALA A 57 11.50 6.71 3.62
C ALA A 57 11.65 8.14 3.06
N LYS A 58 11.89 9.15 3.90
CA LYS A 58 12.06 10.55 3.45
C LYS A 58 13.29 10.77 2.55
N LYS A 59 14.35 9.97 2.73
CA LYS A 59 15.59 10.08 1.94
C LYS A 59 15.44 9.51 0.53
N TYR A 60 14.70 8.41 0.39
CA TYR A 60 14.59 7.66 -0.87
C TYR A 60 13.24 7.84 -1.59
N GLU A 61 12.20 8.29 -0.89
CA GLU A 61 10.92 8.62 -1.52
C GLU A 61 10.96 9.99 -2.20
N PRO A 62 10.40 10.10 -3.42
CA PRO A 62 10.08 11.39 -4.02
C PRO A 62 9.02 12.15 -3.20
N LYS A 63 9.18 13.46 -3.01
CA LYS A 63 8.26 14.31 -2.21
C LYS A 63 6.80 14.35 -2.69
N TYR A 64 6.48 13.89 -3.90
CA TYR A 64 5.15 14.01 -4.50
C TYR A 64 4.23 12.79 -4.25
N ARG A 65 4.67 11.80 -3.48
CA ARG A 65 3.94 10.54 -3.27
C ARG A 65 2.87 10.59 -2.20
#